data_AF-A0A7C3JA08-F1
#
_entry.id   AF-A0A7C3JA08-F1
#
_cell.length_a   1.000
_cell.length_b   1.000
_cell.length_c   1.000
_cell.angle_alpha   90.00
_cell.angle_beta   90.00
_cell.angle_gamma   90.00
#
_symmetry.space_group_name_H-M   'P 1'
#
loop_
_entity.id
_entity.type
_entity.pdbx_description
1 polymer ?
#
loop_
_entity_poly.entity_id
_entity_poly.type
_entity_poly.pdbx_seq_one_letter_code
_entity_poly.pdbx_strand_id
1 'polypeptide(L)'
;MNNYQRISSFLIAYFADEWYGVAIRDIRKNTSINPEDWPLIVEIIRNRDLLPGQPLSLVNHAANQLLYENSDEEAYFWLDLMVHNVERTDDEIEEYYPR
;
A
#
# COMPACT_ATOMS: atom_id res chain seq x y z
N MET A 1 17.65 -1.21 5.31
CA MET A 1 16.22 -1.53 5.48
C MET A 1 15.86 -2.59 4.47
N ASN A 2 15.20 -3.68 4.86
CA ASN A 2 14.77 -4.71 3.90
C ASN A 2 13.44 -4.31 3.21
N ASN A 3 13.04 -5.03 2.15
CA ASN A 3 11.84 -4.74 1.36
C ASN A 3 10.57 -4.65 2.24
N TYR A 4 10.39 -5.61 3.14
CA TYR A 4 9.27 -5.63 4.08
C TYR A 4 9.22 -4.39 4.99
N GLN A 5 10.33 -4.03 5.63
CA GLN A 5 10.42 -2.87 6.53
C GLN A 5 10.16 -1.55 5.79
N ARG A 6 10.58 -1.47 4.53
CA ARG A 6 10.36 -0.30 3.66
C ARG A 6 8.87 -0.09 3.44
N ILE A 7 8.17 -1.12 2.99
CA ILE A 7 6.73 -1.04 2.74
C ILE A 7 5.97 -0.88 4.08
N SER A 8 6.36 -1.59 5.12
CA SER A 8 5.72 -1.48 6.44
C SER A 8 5.79 -0.06 7.00
N SER A 9 6.95 0.59 6.95
CA SER A 9 7.10 1.97 7.42
C SER A 9 6.23 2.94 6.61
N PHE A 10 6.16 2.73 5.30
CA PHE A 10 5.31 3.52 4.41
C PHE A 10 3.82 3.35 4.75
N LEU A 11 3.35 2.10 4.87
CA LEU A 11 1.95 1.81 5.19
C LEU A 11 1.56 2.33 6.57
N ILE A 12 2.42 2.19 7.58
CA ILE A 12 2.17 2.74 8.92
C ILE A 12 2.05 4.26 8.87
N ALA A 13 2.91 4.93 8.10
CA ALA A 13 2.93 6.40 8.05
C ALA A 13 1.68 7.00 7.41
N TYR A 14 0.98 6.27 6.52
CA TYR A 14 -0.13 6.80 5.74
C TYR A 14 -1.48 6.14 5.99
N PHE A 15 -1.52 4.86 6.38
CA PHE A 15 -2.76 4.07 6.42
C PHE A 15 -3.16 3.60 7.81
N ALA A 16 -2.23 3.43 8.77
CA ALA A 16 -2.52 2.76 10.05
C ALA A 16 -3.72 3.36 10.82
N ASP A 17 -3.89 4.68 10.75
CA ASP A 17 -4.92 5.44 11.45
C ASP A 17 -5.83 6.24 10.50
N GLU A 18 -5.78 5.97 9.19
CA GLU A 18 -6.46 6.76 8.15
C GLU A 18 -7.35 5.93 7.25
N TRP A 19 -8.42 6.54 6.75
CA TRP A 19 -9.27 5.91 5.73
C TRP A 19 -8.54 5.83 4.39
N TYR A 20 -8.73 4.74 3.66
CA TYR A 20 -8.05 4.47 2.39
C TYR A 20 -8.03 5.68 1.42
N GLY A 21 -9.20 6.22 1.07
CA GLY A 21 -9.28 7.37 0.19
C GLY A 21 -8.68 8.66 0.74
N VAL A 22 -8.59 8.83 2.07
CA VAL A 22 -7.88 9.97 2.69
C VAL A 22 -6.38 9.77 2.56
N ALA A 23 -5.87 8.61 2.94
CA ALA A 23 -4.47 8.23 2.83
C ALA A 23 -3.93 8.41 1.40
N ILE A 24 -4.68 7.96 0.38
CA ILE A 24 -4.31 8.14 -1.04
C ILE A 24 -4.20 9.62 -1.41
N ARG A 25 -5.17 10.46 -1.02
CA ARG A 25 -5.12 11.91 -1.31
C ARG A 25 -3.91 12.55 -0.65
N ASP A 26 -3.61 12.16 0.58
CA ASP A 26 -2.49 12.70 1.33
C ASP A 26 -1.18 12.27 0.71
N ILE A 27 -1.01 11.00 0.35
CA ILE A 27 0.15 10.51 -0.41
C ILE A 27 0.36 11.32 -1.69
N ARG A 28 -0.68 11.50 -2.51
CA ARG A 28 -0.58 12.26 -3.78
C ARG A 28 -0.16 13.71 -3.58
N LYS A 29 -0.58 14.34 -2.48
CA LYS A 29 -0.27 15.75 -2.14
C LYS A 29 1.07 15.90 -1.43
N ASN A 30 1.54 14.84 -0.78
CA ASN A 30 2.64 14.94 0.15
C ASN A 30 3.99 14.74 -0.55
N THR A 31 4.75 15.83 -0.64
CA THR A 31 6.11 15.84 -1.20
C THR A 31 7.18 15.26 -0.26
N SER A 32 6.80 14.79 0.94
CA SER A 32 7.75 14.26 1.92
C SER A 32 8.03 12.76 1.79
N ILE A 33 7.35 12.06 0.87
CA ILE A 33 7.83 10.76 0.41
C ILE A 33 9.17 11.02 -0.28
N ASN A 34 10.22 10.39 0.24
CA ASN A 34 11.53 10.45 -0.40
C ASN A 34 11.36 9.98 -1.87
N PRO A 35 11.69 10.82 -2.87
CA PRO A 35 11.48 10.49 -4.28
C PRO A 35 12.15 9.19 -4.72
N GLU A 36 13.18 8.75 -4.01
CA GLU A 36 13.88 7.48 -4.25
C GLU A 36 13.15 6.27 -3.66
N ASP A 37 12.32 6.46 -2.63
CA ASP A 37 11.68 5.36 -1.90
C ASP A 37 10.41 4.86 -2.61
N TRP A 38 9.63 5.75 -3.23
CA TRP A 38 8.40 5.36 -3.92
C TRP A 38 8.64 4.40 -5.10
N PRO A 39 9.56 4.70 -6.05
CA PRO A 39 9.84 3.79 -7.16
C PRO A 39 10.25 2.39 -6.68
N LEU A 40 11.01 2.30 -5.59
CA LEU A 40 11.41 1.02 -4.99
C LEU A 40 10.22 0.27 -4.39
N ILE A 41 9.31 0.95 -3.69
CA ILE A 41 8.08 0.34 -3.15
C ILE A 41 7.25 -0.25 -4.29
N VAL A 42 7.07 0.52 -5.36
CA VAL A 42 6.31 0.11 -6.55
C VAL A 42 6.96 -1.13 -7.19
N GLU A 43 8.28 -1.14 -7.36
CA GLU A 43 9.01 -2.28 -7.92
C GLU A 43 8.81 -3.55 -7.07
N ILE A 44 8.99 -3.46 -5.75
CA ILE A 44 8.83 -4.60 -4.84
C ILE A 44 7.41 -5.19 -4.94
N ILE A 45 6.39 -4.33 -4.94
CA ILE A 45 4.99 -4.77 -5.02
C ILE A 45 4.70 -5.43 -6.38
N ARG A 46 5.09 -4.79 -7.48
CA ARG A 46 4.83 -5.29 -8.85
C ARG A 46 5.57 -6.60 -9.16
N ASN A 47 6.80 -6.74 -8.67
CA ASN A 47 7.60 -7.95 -8.87
C ASN A 47 7.21 -9.11 -7.93
N ARG A 48 6.34 -8.85 -6.93
CA ARG A 48 5.97 -9.81 -5.88
C ARG A 48 7.19 -10.25 -5.06
N ASP A 49 8.12 -9.33 -4.79
CA ASP A 49 9.40 -9.60 -4.12
C ASP A 49 9.30 -9.72 -2.58
N LEU A 50 8.12 -10.04 -2.06
CA LEU A 50 7.89 -10.31 -0.64
C LEU A 50 7.82 -11.82 -0.39
N LEU A 51 8.30 -12.24 0.77
CA LEU A 51 8.20 -13.64 1.19
C LEU A 51 6.75 -14.03 1.47
N PRO A 52 6.38 -15.32 1.36
CA PRO A 52 5.05 -15.79 1.77
C PRO A 52 4.69 -15.32 3.19
N GLY A 53 3.45 -14.85 3.36
CA GLY A 53 2.86 -14.28 4.56
C GLY A 53 3.19 -12.80 4.81
N GLN A 54 4.18 -12.23 4.12
CA GLN A 54 4.53 -10.81 4.28
C GLN A 54 3.50 -9.86 3.68
N PRO A 55 2.94 -10.08 2.47
CA PRO A 55 1.88 -9.24 1.93
C PRO A 55 0.70 -9.14 2.88
N LEU A 56 0.17 -10.27 3.35
CA LEU A 56 -0.94 -10.30 4.29
C LEU A 56 -0.60 -9.56 5.60
N SER A 57 0.59 -9.79 6.15
CA SER A 57 1.04 -9.09 7.35
C SER A 57 1.14 -7.57 7.15
N LEU A 58 1.61 -7.11 5.99
CA LEU A 58 1.69 -5.69 5.68
C LEU A 58 0.29 -5.04 5.67
N VAL A 59 -0.66 -5.63 4.96
CA VAL A 59 -1.99 -5.03 4.84
C VAL A 59 -2.76 -5.08 6.16
N ASN A 60 -2.74 -6.22 6.85
CA ASN A 60 -3.47 -6.37 8.11
C ASN A 60 -2.84 -5.61 9.29
N HIS A 61 -1.50 -5.54 9.37
CA HIS A 61 -0.83 -5.02 10.57
C HIS A 61 -0.14 -3.67 10.36
N ALA A 62 0.33 -3.37 9.14
CA ALA A 62 0.94 -2.08 8.86
C ALA A 62 -0.09 -1.07 8.37
N ALA A 63 -0.96 -1.45 7.42
CA ALA A 63 -2.04 -0.59 6.94
C ALA A 63 -3.31 -0.67 7.79
N ASN A 64 -3.40 -1.63 8.73
CA ASN A 64 -4.58 -1.87 9.56
C ASN A 64 -5.88 -2.06 8.75
N GLN A 65 -5.74 -2.63 7.55
CA GLN A 65 -6.84 -2.81 6.62
C GLN A 65 -7.46 -4.19 6.80
N LEU A 66 -8.79 -4.22 6.89
CA LEU A 66 -9.54 -5.47 6.81
C LEU A 66 -9.65 -5.91 5.34
N LEU A 67 -9.18 -7.12 5.05
CA LEU A 67 -9.29 -7.76 3.73
C LEU A 67 -10.53 -8.65 3.63
N TYR A 68 -10.99 -8.87 2.39
CA TYR A 68 -12.06 -9.85 2.10
C TYR A 68 -11.63 -11.28 2.46
N GLU A 69 -10.44 -11.66 1.99
CA GLU A 69 -9.80 -12.94 2.30
C GLU A 69 -8.46 -12.69 2.99
N ASN A 70 -8.16 -13.46 4.04
CA ASN A 70 -6.85 -13.42 4.70
C ASN A 70 -5.83 -14.25 3.91
N SER A 71 -5.48 -13.77 2.70
CA SER A 71 -4.52 -14.39 1.80
C SER A 71 -3.49 -13.37 1.31
N ASP A 72 -2.32 -13.86 0.87
CA ASP A 72 -1.31 -13.00 0.23
C ASP A 72 -1.81 -12.48 -1.11
N GLU A 73 -2.60 -13.27 -1.83
CA GLU A 73 -3.21 -12.88 -3.10
C GLU A 73 -4.12 -11.67 -2.94
N GLU A 74 -5.02 -11.68 -1.94
CA GLU A 74 -5.91 -10.55 -1.65
C GLU A 74 -5.12 -9.33 -1.14
N ALA A 75 -4.08 -9.57 -0.35
CA ALA A 75 -3.20 -8.49 0.09
C ALA A 75 -2.46 -7.82 -1.07
N TYR A 76 -2.00 -8.61 -2.06
CA TYR A 76 -1.41 -8.05 -3.27
C TYR A 76 -2.42 -7.30 -4.13
N PHE A 77 -3.67 -7.78 -4.22
CA PHE A 77 -4.74 -7.04 -4.88
C PHE A 77 -4.92 -5.65 -4.26
N TRP A 78 -4.95 -5.57 -2.94
CA TRP A 78 -5.03 -4.29 -2.22
C TRP A 78 -3.80 -3.41 -2.47
N LEU A 79 -2.59 -3.98 -2.40
CA LEU A 79 -1.33 -3.25 -2.63
C LEU A 79 -1.22 -2.72 -4.06
N ASP A 80 -1.66 -3.48 -5.05
CA ASP A 80 -1.70 -3.03 -6.44
C ASP A 80 -2.70 -1.89 -6.64
N LEU A 81 -3.88 -2.01 -6.04
CA LEU A 81 -4.88 -0.95 -6.07
C LEU A 81 -4.35 0.34 -5.45
N MET A 82 -3.63 0.23 -4.33
CA MET A 82 -2.92 1.35 -3.71
C MET A 82 -1.90 1.98 -4.67
N VAL A 83 -1.00 1.18 -5.27
CA VAL A 83 -0.01 1.69 -6.24
C VAL A 83 -0.70 2.41 -7.40
N HIS A 84 -1.71 1.78 -8.00
CA HIS A 84 -2.49 2.36 -9.08
C HIS A 84 -3.10 3.69 -8.65
N ASN A 85 -3.81 3.72 -7.52
CA ASN A 85 -4.40 4.94 -7.02
C ASN A 85 -3.35 6.02 -6.72
N VAL A 86 -2.18 5.72 -6.19
CA VAL A 86 -1.17 6.75 -5.97
C VAL A 86 -0.62 7.31 -7.29
N GLU A 87 -0.41 6.48 -8.31
CA GLU A 87 0.18 6.90 -9.59
C GLU A 87 -0.81 7.56 -10.57
N ARG A 88 -2.12 7.43 -10.34
CA ARG A 88 -3.14 8.11 -11.14
C ARG A 88 -2.97 9.63 -11.08
N THR A 89 -3.16 10.26 -12.23
CA THR A 89 -3.08 11.73 -12.39
C THR A 89 -4.44 12.42 -12.39
N ASP A 90 -5.53 11.65 -12.29
CA ASP A 90 -6.88 12.19 -12.12
C ASP A 90 -7.24 12.30 -10.62
N ASP A 91 -8.28 13.08 -10.31
CA ASP A 91 -8.77 13.26 -8.94
C ASP A 91 -9.62 12.07 -8.44
N GLU A 92 -9.76 11.01 -9.26
CA GLU A 92 -10.53 9.82 -8.94
C GLU A 92 -9.75 8.89 -8.02
N ILE A 93 -10.45 8.20 -7.12
CA ILE A 93 -9.90 7.18 -6.23
C ILE A 93 -10.81 5.97 -6.28
N GLU A 94 -10.26 4.84 -6.70
CA GLU A 94 -10.96 3.57 -6.66
C GLU A 94 -10.88 3.01 -5.23
N GLU A 95 -11.98 3.07 -4.50
CA GLU A 95 -12.05 2.61 -3.11
C GLU A 95 -11.97 1.08 -3.04
N TYR A 96 -11.24 0.59 -2.05
CA TYR A 96 -11.24 -0.82 -1.71
C TYR A 96 -12.50 -1.19 -0.92
N TYR A 97 -13.30 -2.11 -1.46
CA TYR A 97 -14.45 -2.67 -0.76
C TYR A 97 -14.19 -4.15 -0.49
N PRO A 98 -13.95 -4.55 0.77
CA PRO A 98 -13.94 -5.97 1.13
C PRO A 98 -15.37 -6.49 0.89
N ARG A 99 -15.54 -7.38 -0.09
CA ARG A 99 -16.87 -7.80 -0.57
C ARG A 99 -17.37 -9.06 0.09
#